data_AF-A0A1H2WU38-F1
#
_entry.id   AF-A0A1H2WU38-F1
#
_cell.length_a   1.000
_cell.length_b   1.000
_cell.length_c   1.000
_cell.angle_alpha   90.00
_cell.angle_beta   90.00
_cell.angle_gamma   90.00
#
_symmetry.space_group_name_H-M   'P 1'
#
loop_
_entity.id
_entity.type
_entity.pdbx_description
1 polymer ?
#
loop_
_entity_poly.entity_id
_entity_poly.type
_entity_poly.pdbx_seq_one_letter_code
_entity_poly.pdbx_strand_id
1 'polypeptide(L)'
;MLIDTSNKEKEQKKIAQTHNIAVYLGDSLNDFQRVYYVKDVDQRNALMEKDKDLFGKKFILMPNPTDGHWVRAIFGESEPAPTKKNRETWKKAAEKQQKSSRAR
;
A
#
# COMPACT_ATOMS: atom_id res chain seq x y z
N MET A 1 2.96 20.95 -0.38
CA MET A 1 2.41 19.60 -0.67
C MET A 1 2.82 19.21 -2.07
N LEU A 2 3.03 17.93 -2.38
CA LEU A 2 3.29 17.47 -3.75
C LEU A 2 1.96 17.51 -4.52
N ILE A 3 1.66 18.66 -5.13
CA ILE A 3 0.34 18.96 -5.70
C ILE A 3 0.19 18.40 -7.12
N ASP A 4 1.30 18.13 -7.82
CA ASP A 4 1.27 17.75 -9.24
C ASP A 4 1.32 16.24 -9.49
N THR A 5 1.89 15.44 -8.59
CA THR A 5 1.93 13.98 -8.76
C THR A 5 1.85 13.23 -7.43
N SER A 6 1.13 12.10 -7.41
CA SER A 6 1.14 11.12 -6.31
C SER A 6 2.48 10.36 -6.21
N ASN A 7 3.41 10.59 -7.15
CA ASN A 7 4.70 9.93 -7.18
C ASN A 7 5.72 10.69 -6.30
N LYS A 8 5.97 10.16 -5.10
CA LYS A 8 6.89 10.73 -4.11
C LYS A 8 8.37 10.37 -4.37
N GLU A 9 8.66 9.50 -5.32
CA GLU A 9 10.00 8.90 -5.51
C GLU A 9 11.04 9.95 -5.92
N LYS A 10 10.66 10.92 -6.75
CA LYS A 10 11.58 11.95 -7.26
C LYS A 10 12.10 12.82 -6.11
N GLU A 11 11.20 13.25 -5.23
CA GLU A 11 11.52 14.11 -4.11
C GLU A 11 12.22 13.34 -3.00
N GLN A 12 11.83 12.08 -2.75
CA GLN A 12 12.57 11.19 -1.85
C GLN A 12 14.03 11.01 -2.31
N LYS A 13 14.27 10.78 -3.60
CA LYS A 13 15.64 10.68 -4.17
C LYS A 13 16.42 11.99 -4.00
N LYS A 14 15.79 13.14 -4.24
CA LYS A 14 16.43 14.44 -4.07
C LYS A 14 16.85 14.69 -2.62
N ILE A 15 16.01 14.34 -1.64
CA ILE A 15 16.34 14.52 -0.21
C ILE A 15 17.46 13.54 0.19
N ALA A 16 17.41 12.29 -0.30
CA ALA A 16 18.43 11.27 -0.01
C ALA A 16 19.83 11.62 -0.55
N GLN A 17 19.96 12.55 -1.50
CA GLN A 17 21.26 13.04 -1.96
C GLN A 17 22.01 13.86 -0.91
N THR A 18 21.29 14.50 0.03
CA THR A 18 21.87 15.42 1.00
C THR A 18 21.62 15.02 2.46
N HIS A 19 20.71 14.08 2.70
CA HIS A 19 20.32 13.64 4.03
C HIS A 19 20.34 12.12 4.12
N ASN A 20 20.75 11.61 5.28
CA ASN A 20 20.49 10.23 5.63
C ASN A 20 19.04 10.12 6.11
N ILE A 21 18.19 9.47 5.33
CA ILE A 21 16.79 9.24 5.72
C ILE A 21 16.79 8.26 6.89
N ALA A 22 16.37 8.68 8.09
CA ALA A 22 16.34 7.79 9.25
C ALA A 22 15.21 6.75 9.13
N VAL A 23 13.98 7.21 8.83
CA VAL A 23 12.76 6.39 8.71
C VAL A 23 11.84 6.93 7.62
N TYR A 24 10.93 6.09 7.14
CA TYR A 24 9.80 6.46 6.30
C TYR A 24 8.50 6.26 7.10
N LEU A 25 7.64 7.28 7.08
CA LEU A 25 6.35 7.27 7.76
C LEU A 25 5.25 7.31 6.70
N GLY A 26 4.27 6.42 6.80
CA GLY A 26 3.19 6.37 5.82
C GLY A 26 2.08 5.42 6.22
N ASP A 27 0.94 5.57 5.58
CA ASP A 27 -0.26 4.76 5.75
C ASP A 27 -0.48 3.77 4.59
N SER A 28 0.29 3.92 3.51
CA SER A 28 0.31 3.02 2.36
C SER A 28 1.73 2.51 2.08
N LEU A 29 1.86 1.24 1.66
CA LEU A 29 3.17 0.66 1.29
C LEU A 29 3.92 1.48 0.23
N ASN A 30 3.18 2.19 -0.63
CA ASN A 30 3.77 3.01 -1.70
C ASN A 30 4.50 4.25 -1.16
N ASP A 31 4.31 4.58 0.11
CA ASP A 31 5.05 5.66 0.78
C ASP A 31 6.49 5.23 1.10
N PHE A 32 6.73 3.92 1.24
CA PHE A 32 8.03 3.36 1.60
C PHE A 32 8.89 3.09 0.37
N GLN A 33 8.32 2.45 -0.65
CA GLN A 33 9.03 2.13 -1.89
C GLN A 33 8.10 2.08 -3.10
N ARG A 34 8.66 2.34 -4.29
CA ARG A 34 7.91 2.31 -5.54
C ARG A 34 7.49 0.92 -5.99
N VAL A 35 8.22 -0.13 -5.59
CA VAL A 35 7.94 -1.52 -5.99
C VAL A 35 6.52 -1.95 -5.63
N TYR A 36 5.93 -1.34 -4.59
CA TYR A 36 4.56 -1.59 -4.15
C TYR A 36 3.47 -1.03 -5.07
N TYR A 37 3.82 -0.23 -6.08
CA TYR A 37 2.87 0.35 -7.04
C TYR A 37 2.36 -0.70 -8.05
N VAL A 38 1.71 -1.74 -7.54
CA VAL A 38 1.12 -2.85 -8.29
C VAL A 38 -0.40 -2.84 -8.16
N LYS A 39 -1.08 -3.54 -9.08
CA LYS A 39 -2.56 -3.62 -9.13
C LYS A 39 -3.11 -4.97 -8.67
N ASP A 40 -2.26 -5.84 -8.13
CA ASP A 40 -2.66 -7.17 -7.64
C ASP A 40 -2.37 -7.30 -6.13
N VAL A 41 -3.33 -7.87 -5.39
CA VAL A 41 -3.25 -8.00 -3.92
C VAL A 41 -2.18 -9.00 -3.51
N ASP A 42 -2.08 -10.13 -4.20
CA ASP A 42 -1.16 -11.20 -3.82
C ASP A 42 0.29 -10.79 -4.13
N GLN A 43 0.51 -10.14 -5.26
CA GLN A 43 1.79 -9.52 -5.62
C GLN A 43 2.20 -8.44 -4.60
N ARG A 44 1.25 -7.58 -4.19
CA ARG A 44 1.51 -6.54 -3.19
C ARG A 44 1.95 -7.15 -1.85
N ASN A 45 1.27 -8.21 -1.42
CA ASN A 45 1.63 -8.93 -0.19
C ASN A 45 2.99 -9.63 -0.30
N ALA A 46 3.27 -10.27 -1.43
CA ALA A 46 4.55 -10.95 -1.66
C ALA A 46 5.75 -9.99 -1.67
N LEU A 47 5.56 -8.78 -2.20
CA LEU A 47 6.58 -7.72 -2.10
C LEU A 47 6.76 -7.24 -0.67
N MET A 48 5.67 -7.10 0.09
CA MET A 48 5.72 -6.64 1.48
C MET A 48 6.47 -7.64 2.35
N GLU A 49 6.23 -8.93 2.14
CA GLU A 49 6.89 -10.02 2.86
C GLU A 49 8.42 -10.01 2.66
N LYS A 50 8.91 -9.59 1.49
CA LYS A 50 10.36 -9.46 1.23
C LYS A 50 11.02 -8.40 2.11
N ASP A 51 10.25 -7.37 2.50
CA ASP A 51 10.71 -6.25 3.30
C ASP A 51 10.25 -6.36 4.77
N LYS A 52 9.71 -7.52 5.20
CA LYS A 52 9.12 -7.71 6.53
C LYS A 52 9.99 -7.21 7.68
N ASP A 53 11.31 -7.36 7.58
CA ASP A 53 12.28 -7.00 8.62
C ASP A 53 12.54 -5.49 8.73
N LEU A 54 12.05 -4.70 7.76
CA LEU A 54 12.12 -3.24 7.73
C LEU A 54 10.95 -2.58 8.47
N PHE A 55 9.81 -3.26 8.62
CA PHE A 55 8.65 -2.73 9.32
C PHE A 55 8.92 -2.58 10.81
N GLY A 56 8.55 -1.42 11.37
CA GLY A 56 8.84 -1.04 12.77
C GLY A 56 10.27 -0.55 13.00
N LYS A 57 11.15 -0.60 11.98
CA LYS A 57 12.53 -0.07 12.05
C LYS A 57 12.74 1.09 11.08
N LYS A 58 12.61 0.79 9.79
CA LYS A 58 12.79 1.75 8.69
C LYS A 58 11.45 2.23 8.15
N PHE A 59 10.46 1.35 8.10
CA PHE A 59 9.10 1.63 7.64
C PHE A 59 8.16 1.66 8.84
N ILE A 60 7.63 2.83 9.16
CA ILE A 60 6.65 3.01 10.23
C ILE A 60 5.29 3.16 9.57
N LEU A 61 4.50 2.08 9.67
CA LEU A 61 3.18 1.99 9.06
C LEU A 61 2.10 2.50 10.01
N MET A 62 1.29 3.44 9.52
CA MET A 62 0.10 3.93 10.18
C MET A 62 -1.14 3.20 9.62
N PRO A 63 -2.09 2.80 10.47
CA PRO A 63 -3.30 2.13 9.98
C PRO A 63 -4.23 3.13 9.27
N ASN A 64 -4.54 2.86 8.00
CA ASN A 64 -5.60 3.54 7.25
C ASN A 64 -6.51 2.51 6.56
N PRO A 65 -7.71 2.24 7.11
CA PRO A 65 -8.69 1.32 6.52
C PRO A 65 -9.71 2.01 5.60
N THR A 66 -9.63 3.32 5.36
CA THR A 66 -10.66 4.07 4.63
C THR A 66 -10.38 4.17 3.15
N ASP A 67 -9.12 4.40 2.76
CA ASP A 67 -8.71 4.58 1.37
C ASP A 67 -7.26 4.12 1.14
N GLY A 68 -6.82 4.21 -0.13
CA GLY A 68 -5.41 4.03 -0.49
C GLY A 68 -5.17 3.01 -1.60
N HIS A 69 -3.90 2.74 -1.86
CA HIS A 69 -3.51 1.89 -2.99
C HIS A 69 -3.86 0.41 -2.80
N TRP A 70 -4.13 -0.02 -1.58
CA TRP A 70 -4.67 -1.37 -1.32
C TRP A 70 -6.09 -1.53 -1.89
N VAL A 71 -6.89 -0.44 -1.92
CA VAL A 71 -8.20 -0.41 -2.60
C VAL A 71 -8.01 -0.58 -4.10
N ARG A 72 -7.04 0.13 -4.69
CA ARG A 72 -6.68 -0.01 -6.11
C ARG A 72 -6.26 -1.43 -6.50
N ALA A 73 -5.63 -2.17 -5.61
CA ALA A 73 -5.28 -3.57 -5.87
C ALA A 73 -6.52 -4.49 -5.93
N ILE A 74 -7.65 -4.09 -5.32
CA ILE A 74 -8.91 -4.85 -5.33
C ILE A 74 -9.80 -4.41 -6.51
N PHE A 75 -9.87 -3.10 -6.79
CA PHE A 75 -10.84 -2.52 -7.72
C PHE A 75 -10.24 -2.03 -9.05
N GLY A 76 -8.91 -1.90 -9.14
CA GLY A 76 -8.21 -1.25 -10.26
C GLY A 76 -8.17 0.28 -10.16
N GLU A 77 -8.93 0.88 -9.23
CA GLU A 77 -9.00 2.31 -8.91
C GLU A 77 -9.01 2.53 -7.39
N SER A 78 -8.53 3.69 -6.93
CA SER A 78 -8.39 3.98 -5.49
C SER A 78 -9.71 4.41 -4.82
N GLU A 79 -10.68 4.88 -5.61
CA GLU A 79 -11.95 5.43 -5.13
C GLU A 79 -13.14 4.78 -5.87
N PRO A 80 -13.40 3.48 -5.65
CA PRO A 80 -14.48 2.78 -6.33
C PRO A 80 -15.84 3.34 -5.90
N ALA A 81 -16.74 3.57 -6.87
CA ALA A 81 -18.08 4.08 -6.59
C ALA A 81 -18.88 3.16 -5.63
N PRO A 82 -19.80 3.69 -4.81
CA PRO A 82 -20.55 2.93 -3.81
C PRO A 82 -21.71 2.13 -4.43
N THR A 83 -21.41 1.24 -5.38
CA THR A 83 -22.39 0.40 -6.08
C THR A 83 -22.63 -0.92 -5.35
N LYS A 84 -23.79 -1.56 -5.59
CA LYS A 84 -24.05 -2.93 -5.11
C LYS A 84 -22.97 -3.91 -5.57
N LYS A 85 -22.50 -3.76 -6.82
CA LYS A 85 -21.40 -4.57 -7.38
C LYS A 85 -20.12 -4.42 -6.56
N ASN A 86 -19.71 -3.18 -6.27
CA ASN A 86 -18.49 -2.93 -5.49
C ASN A 86 -18.61 -3.38 -4.04
N ARG A 87 -19.81 -3.32 -3.45
CA ARG A 87 -20.09 -3.92 -2.14
C ARG A 87 -19.87 -5.44 -2.15
N GLU A 88 -20.30 -6.15 -3.19
CA GLU A 88 -20.05 -7.59 -3.33
C GLU A 88 -18.56 -7.89 -3.57
N THR A 89 -17.85 -7.05 -4.32
CA THR A 89 -16.39 -7.15 -4.47
C THR A 89 -15.69 -7.03 -3.10
N TRP A 90 -16.12 -6.08 -2.26
CA TRP A 90 -15.59 -5.94 -0.90
C TRP A 90 -15.74 -7.20 -0.06
N LYS A 91 -16.95 -7.79 -0.05
CA LYS A 91 -17.21 -9.04 0.69
C LYS A 91 -16.30 -10.17 0.21
N LYS A 92 -16.18 -10.37 -1.11
CA LYS A 92 -15.32 -11.40 -1.69
C LYS A 92 -13.85 -11.21 -1.30
N ALA A 93 -13.35 -9.97 -1.31
CA ALA A 93 -11.98 -9.66 -0.90
C ALA A 93 -11.74 -10.00 0.58
N ALA A 94 -12.68 -9.64 1.46
CA ALA A 94 -12.59 -9.95 2.89
C ALA A 94 -12.62 -11.47 3.17
N GLU A 95 -13.47 -12.21 2.46
CA GLU A 95 -13.57 -13.68 2.60
C GLU A 95 -12.31 -14.40 2.11
N LYS A 96 -11.69 -13.94 1.00
CA LYS A 96 -10.41 -14.49 0.51
C LYS A 96 -9.32 -14.37 1.58
N GLN A 97 -9.25 -13.24 2.27
CA GLN A 97 -8.27 -13.02 3.32
C GLN A 97 -8.51 -13.91 4.55
N GLN A 98 -9.76 -14.10 4.97
CA GLN A 98 -10.08 -15.00 6.10
C GLN A 98 -9.69 -16.46 5.84
N LYS A 99 -9.82 -16.93 4.60
CA LYS A 99 -9.39 -18.31 4.25
C LYS A 99 -7.86 -18.44 4.28
N SER A 100 -7.12 -17.42 3.85
CA SER A 100 -5.64 -17.42 3.90
C SER A 100 -5.09 -17.32 5.32
N SER A 101 -5.77 -16.63 6.24
CA SER A 101 -5.34 -16.54 7.64
C SER A 101 -5.64 -17.79 8.45
N ARG A 102 -6.71 -18.51 8.13
CA ARG A 102 -7.06 -19.81 8.77
C ARG A 102 -6.20 -20.99 8.30
N ALA A 103 -5.52 -20.85 7.17
CA ALA A 103 -4.66 -21.89 6.59
C ALA A 103 -3.20 -21.78 7.02
N ARG A 104 -2.86 -20.83 7.90
CA ARG A 104 -1.52 -20.60 8.45
C ARG A 104 -1.48 -20.86 9.95
#